data_AF-A0A8H7CIV4-F1
#
_entry.id   AF-A0A8H7CIV4-F1
#
_cell.length_a   1.000
_cell.length_b   1.000
_cell.length_c   1.000
_cell.angle_alpha   90.00
_cell.angle_beta   90.00
_cell.angle_gamma   90.00
#
_symmetry.space_group_name_H-M   'P 1'
#
loop_
_entity.id
_entity.type
_entity.pdbx_description
1 polymer ?
#
loop_
_entity_poly.entity_id
_entity_poly.type
_entity_poly.pdbx_seq_one_letter_code
_entity_poly.pdbx_strand_id
1 'polypeptide(L)'
;MLLYLFLLSFGALVCGALNQGGDESLLVNAIVGKNNISMVECWKVEPGFQLSNVSGTVGDKVLQLGNIDNAVYIIIPDDDGKPNNGGLHNGAHAQWVFALTGGVNVTFPEAPGGFTVSAGGVFISTDVLGTSTLGHQSIWAAGSIFIQAPFPDGVAINHTVIANHSCEEN
;
A
#
# COMPACT_ATOMS: atom_id res chain seq x y z
N MET A 1 -53.77 -18.91 -52.35
CA MET A 1 -53.75 -17.80 -51.37
C MET A 1 -52.77 -18.20 -50.28
N LEU A 2 -51.84 -17.31 -49.95
CA LEU A 2 -50.46 -17.57 -49.54
C LEU A 2 -50.24 -18.38 -48.25
N LEU A 3 -49.18 -19.20 -48.31
CA LEU A 3 -48.49 -19.89 -47.22
C LEU A 3 -47.46 -18.94 -46.60
N TYR A 4 -47.50 -18.68 -45.28
CA TYR A 4 -46.47 -17.89 -44.59
C TYR A 4 -45.66 -18.78 -43.64
N LEU A 5 -44.39 -19.04 -44.00
CA LEU A 5 -43.36 -19.55 -43.09
C LEU A 5 -42.80 -18.36 -42.30
N PHE A 6 -42.83 -18.43 -40.96
CA PHE A 6 -42.04 -17.56 -40.09
C PHE A 6 -40.81 -18.34 -39.62
N LEU A 7 -39.64 -17.99 -40.15
CA LEU A 7 -38.34 -18.41 -39.64
C LEU A 7 -37.98 -17.50 -38.46
N LEU A 8 -38.03 -18.03 -37.23
CA LEU A 8 -37.48 -17.36 -36.05
C LEU A 8 -35.99 -17.67 -35.98
N SER A 9 -35.16 -16.73 -36.42
CA SER A 9 -33.72 -16.77 -36.19
C SER A 9 -33.42 -16.49 -34.71
N PHE A 10 -33.00 -17.50 -33.96
CA PHE A 10 -32.40 -17.33 -32.65
C PHE A 10 -31.01 -16.69 -32.83
N GLY A 11 -30.92 -15.37 -32.64
CA GLY A 11 -29.64 -14.69 -32.51
C GLY A 11 -28.98 -15.11 -31.20
N ALA A 12 -27.84 -15.79 -31.27
CA ALA A 12 -27.02 -16.10 -30.11
C ALA A 12 -26.51 -14.78 -29.51
N LEU A 13 -27.05 -14.40 -28.36
CA LEU A 13 -26.54 -13.29 -27.56
C LEU A 13 -25.22 -13.76 -26.92
N VAL A 14 -24.10 -13.46 -27.58
CA VAL A 14 -22.78 -13.62 -26.96
C VAL A 14 -22.68 -12.52 -25.90
N CYS A 15 -22.95 -12.88 -24.66
CA CYS A 15 -22.69 -12.03 -23.51
C CYS A 15 -21.16 -11.98 -23.34
N GLY A 16 -20.52 -11.02 -23.99
CA GLY A 16 -19.14 -10.66 -23.66
C GLY A 16 -19.16 -10.15 -22.22
N ALA A 17 -18.66 -10.95 -21.29
CA ALA A 17 -18.35 -10.46 -19.95
C ALA A 17 -17.38 -9.29 -20.13
N LEU A 18 -17.84 -8.07 -19.84
CA LEU A 18 -16.92 -6.96 -19.60
C LEU A 18 -16.00 -7.43 -18.48
N ASN A 19 -14.71 -7.51 -18.77
CA ASN A 19 -13.69 -7.75 -17.77
C ASN A 19 -13.65 -6.49 -16.89
N GLN A 20 -14.54 -6.42 -15.91
CA GLN A 20 -14.50 -5.44 -14.84
C GLN A 20 -13.27 -5.80 -14.00
N GLY A 21 -12.09 -5.31 -14.40
CA GLY A 21 -10.98 -5.13 -13.47
C GLY A 21 -11.50 -4.17 -12.41
N GLY A 22 -12.02 -4.74 -11.32
CA GLY A 22 -12.86 -4.02 -10.37
C GLY A 22 -12.13 -2.84 -9.74
N ASP A 23 -12.91 -1.95 -9.13
CA ASP A 23 -12.51 -0.79 -8.31
C ASP A 23 -11.60 -1.12 -7.10
N GLU A 24 -11.13 -2.37 -7.03
CA GLU A 24 -10.32 -2.97 -6.00
C GLU A 24 -8.86 -2.56 -6.17
N SER A 25 -8.32 -1.98 -5.12
CA SER A 25 -6.93 -1.56 -5.07
C SER A 25 -6.36 -1.84 -3.68
N LEU A 26 -5.04 -1.71 -3.57
CA LEU A 26 -4.35 -1.76 -2.31
C LEU A 26 -4.69 -0.50 -1.50
N LEU A 27 -5.25 -0.70 -0.31
CA LEU A 27 -5.35 0.33 0.71
C LEU A 27 -4.10 0.28 1.59
N VAL A 28 -3.42 1.41 1.76
CA VAL A 28 -2.21 1.50 2.57
C VAL A 28 -2.30 2.63 3.57
N ASN A 29 -1.82 2.35 4.78
CA ASN A 29 -1.50 3.40 5.72
C ASN A 29 -0.33 4.23 5.15
N ALA A 30 -0.48 5.54 5.16
CA ALA A 30 0.55 6.46 4.72
C ALA A 30 0.86 7.43 5.86
N ILE A 31 2.14 7.51 6.22
CA ILE A 31 2.64 8.54 7.12
C ILE A 31 2.89 9.80 6.29
N VAL A 32 2.27 10.91 6.66
CA VAL A 32 2.35 12.18 5.95
C VAL A 32 2.74 13.30 6.89
N GLY A 33 3.52 14.27 6.39
CA GLY A 33 3.79 15.52 7.09
C GLY A 33 2.81 16.60 6.65
N LYS A 34 2.00 17.12 7.57
CA LYS A 34 1.00 18.18 7.30
C LYS A 34 0.99 19.19 8.43
N ASN A 35 1.02 20.47 8.10
CA ASN A 35 1.08 21.55 9.09
C ASN A 35 2.22 21.37 10.10
N ASN A 36 3.38 20.91 9.62
CA ASN A 36 4.59 20.70 10.42
C ASN A 36 4.49 19.58 11.49
N ILE A 37 3.49 18.70 11.40
CA ILE A 37 3.35 17.49 12.24
C ILE A 37 3.22 16.24 11.36
N SER A 38 3.68 15.09 11.84
CA SER A 38 3.39 13.80 11.17
C SER A 38 2.06 13.23 11.63
N MET A 39 1.32 12.65 10.69
CA MET A 39 0.05 11.98 10.94
C MET A 39 -0.15 10.81 9.95
N VAL A 40 -1.23 10.05 10.13
CA VAL A 40 -1.60 8.95 9.22
C VAL A 40 -2.78 9.35 8.32
N GLU A 41 -2.70 8.94 7.07
CA GLU A 41 -3.80 8.90 6.11
C GLU A 41 -3.99 7.46 5.59
N CYS A 42 -5.18 7.16 5.06
CA CYS A 42 -5.43 5.95 4.30
C CYS A 42 -5.48 6.29 2.82
N TRP A 43 -4.59 5.64 2.06
CA TRP A 43 -4.45 5.86 0.62
C TRP A 43 -4.95 4.66 -0.16
N LYS A 44 -5.75 4.90 -1.19
CA LYS A 44 -6.08 3.93 -2.24
C LYS A 44 -5.08 4.11 -3.38
N VAL A 45 -4.22 3.13 -3.60
CA VAL A 45 -3.16 3.20 -4.63
C VAL A 45 -3.77 3.19 -6.04
N GLU A 46 -3.15 3.87 -7.00
CA GLU A 46 -3.63 3.96 -8.37
C GLU A 46 -2.51 3.77 -9.41
N PRO A 47 -2.78 3.05 -10.51
CA PRO A 47 -3.99 2.27 -10.79
C PRO A 47 -4.13 1.06 -9.84
N GLY A 48 -5.37 0.62 -9.62
CA GLY A 48 -5.69 -0.56 -8.80
C GLY A 48 -5.26 -1.87 -9.44
N PHE A 49 -5.64 -2.99 -8.81
CA PHE A 49 -5.23 -4.32 -9.27
C PHE A 49 -5.71 -4.59 -10.70
N GLN A 50 -4.81 -5.15 -11.51
CA GLN A 50 -5.09 -5.64 -12.86
C GLN A 50 -4.89 -7.15 -12.92
N LEU A 51 -5.58 -7.83 -13.84
CA LEU A 51 -5.31 -9.24 -14.09
C LEU A 51 -4.03 -9.38 -14.91
N SER A 52 -3.09 -10.19 -14.42
CA SER A 52 -1.84 -10.44 -15.13
C SER A 52 -2.07 -11.39 -16.31
N ASN A 53 -1.38 -11.09 -17.41
CA ASN A 53 -1.25 -11.96 -18.58
C ASN A 53 0.19 -12.48 -18.75
N VAL A 54 1.05 -12.25 -17.75
CA VAL A 54 2.46 -12.64 -17.76
C VAL A 54 2.56 -14.08 -17.28
N SER A 55 3.29 -14.92 -18.03
CA SER A 55 3.56 -16.31 -17.64
C SER A 55 4.09 -16.39 -16.21
N GLY A 56 3.48 -17.24 -15.38
CA GLY A 56 3.80 -17.38 -13.96
C GLY A 56 2.82 -16.69 -13.01
N THR A 57 2.00 -15.74 -13.49
CA THR A 57 0.95 -15.06 -12.71
C THR A 57 -0.36 -14.89 -13.49
N VAL A 58 -0.58 -15.67 -14.56
CA VAL A 58 -1.74 -15.50 -15.45
C VAL A 58 -3.04 -15.65 -14.67
N GLY A 59 -3.87 -14.60 -14.70
CA GLY A 59 -5.15 -14.55 -14.00
C GLY A 59 -5.06 -14.05 -12.54
N ASP A 60 -3.86 -13.82 -12.01
CA ASP A 60 -3.68 -13.24 -10.68
C ASP A 60 -3.92 -11.73 -10.69
N LYS A 61 -4.37 -11.20 -9.55
CA LYS A 61 -4.43 -9.76 -9.30
C LYS A 61 -3.03 -9.22 -9.03
N VAL A 62 -2.58 -8.30 -9.87
CA VAL A 62 -1.27 -7.65 -9.74
C VAL A 62 -1.44 -6.13 -9.68
N LEU A 63 -0.69 -5.50 -8.78
CA LEU A 63 -0.60 -4.05 -8.69
C LEU A 63 0.86 -3.65 -8.91
N GLN A 64 1.09 -2.64 -9.75
CA GLN A 64 2.43 -2.12 -10.00
C GLN A 64 2.81 -1.19 -8.86
N LEU A 65 3.92 -1.47 -8.18
CA LEU A 65 4.41 -0.67 -7.05
C LEU A 65 5.23 0.56 -7.51
N GLY A 66 5.33 0.77 -8.82
CA GLY A 66 6.12 1.84 -9.44
C GLY A 66 7.61 1.51 -9.51
N ASN A 67 8.38 2.49 -9.99
CA ASN A 67 9.83 2.42 -9.93
C ASN A 67 10.29 2.60 -8.47
N ILE A 68 11.35 1.89 -8.10
CA ILE A 68 11.97 1.95 -6.77
C ILE A 68 13.43 2.37 -7.00
N ASP A 69 13.93 3.27 -6.17
CA ASP A 69 15.35 3.65 -6.15
C ASP A 69 16.16 2.63 -5.32
N ASN A 70 17.29 3.01 -4.73
CA ASN A 70 18.15 2.11 -3.97
C ASN A 70 17.48 1.59 -2.67
N ALA A 71 16.78 0.47 -2.78
CA ALA A 71 16.11 -0.19 -1.66
C ALA A 71 17.12 -0.83 -0.69
N VAL A 72 16.77 -0.85 0.59
CA VAL A 72 17.58 -1.46 1.65
C VAL A 72 16.80 -2.57 2.35
N TYR A 73 17.50 -3.66 2.66
CA TYR A 73 17.00 -4.81 3.40
C TYR A 73 17.53 -4.75 4.83
N ILE A 74 16.62 -4.72 5.82
CA ILE A 74 16.97 -4.44 7.21
C ILE A 74 16.51 -5.60 8.07
N ILE A 75 17.38 -6.01 9.00
CA ILE A 75 17.11 -7.04 10.01
C ILE A 75 17.22 -6.37 11.38
N ILE A 76 16.15 -6.43 12.16
CA ILE A 76 16.15 -6.09 13.57
C ILE A 76 16.66 -7.31 14.35
N PRO A 77 17.72 -7.19 15.17
CA PRO A 77 18.18 -8.29 16.03
C PRO A 77 17.07 -8.83 16.94
N ASP A 78 17.19 -10.10 17.32
CA ASP A 78 16.28 -10.80 18.23
C ASP A 78 16.96 -11.38 19.47
N ASP A 79 18.24 -11.06 19.68
CA ASP A 79 19.12 -11.67 20.68
C ASP A 79 18.65 -11.45 22.13
N ASP A 80 18.05 -10.30 22.44
CA ASP A 80 17.46 -10.02 23.75
C ASP A 80 15.92 -10.11 23.78
N GLY A 81 15.30 -10.47 22.65
CA GLY A 81 13.86 -10.60 22.47
C GLY A 81 13.07 -9.30 22.61
N LYS A 82 13.73 -8.13 22.69
CA LYS A 82 13.03 -6.85 22.90
C LYS A 82 12.69 -6.16 21.58
N PRO A 83 11.53 -5.46 21.52
CA PRO A 83 11.22 -4.60 20.41
C PRO A 83 12.28 -3.50 20.23
N ASN A 84 12.63 -3.20 18.98
CA ASN A 84 13.48 -2.08 18.65
C ASN A 84 12.65 -0.79 18.56
N ASN A 85 12.90 0.14 19.47
CA ASN A 85 12.29 1.46 19.44
C ASN A 85 13.15 2.43 18.61
N GLY A 86 12.68 2.80 17.42
CA GLY A 86 13.37 3.74 16.54
C GLY A 86 13.39 5.19 17.04
N GLY A 87 12.69 5.49 18.14
CA GLY A 87 12.53 6.85 18.64
C GLY A 87 11.65 7.71 17.74
N LEU A 88 11.58 9.00 18.04
CA LEU A 88 10.90 9.99 17.20
C LEU A 88 11.81 10.36 16.02
N HIS A 89 11.31 10.22 14.80
CA HIS A 89 12.05 10.50 13.59
C HIS A 89 11.12 10.75 12.39
N ASN A 90 11.63 11.50 11.42
CA ASN A 90 11.05 11.57 10.09
C ASN A 90 11.43 10.34 9.26
N GLY A 91 10.63 10.04 8.23
CA GLY A 91 11.03 9.08 7.21
C GLY A 91 12.35 9.49 6.54
N ALA A 92 13.25 8.53 6.33
CA ALA A 92 14.52 8.78 5.64
C ALA A 92 14.30 9.26 4.19
N HIS A 93 13.28 8.70 3.52
CA HIS A 93 12.84 9.05 2.18
C HIS A 93 11.32 8.94 2.10
N ALA A 94 10.74 9.54 1.05
CA ALA A 94 9.41 9.15 0.62
C ALA A 94 9.53 7.74 0.04
N GLN A 95 8.87 6.75 0.64
CA GLN A 95 9.19 5.35 0.39
C GLN A 95 8.06 4.39 0.72
N TRP A 96 8.10 3.23 0.08
CA TRP A 96 7.46 2.02 0.59
C TRP A 96 8.22 1.45 1.77
N VAL A 97 7.49 0.88 2.72
CA VAL A 97 8.05 0.06 3.79
C VAL A 97 7.30 -1.26 3.86
N PHE A 98 8.00 -2.36 3.57
CA PHE A 98 7.44 -3.71 3.56
C PHE A 98 7.89 -4.48 4.79
N ALA A 99 6.96 -4.91 5.64
CA ALA A 99 7.26 -5.82 6.73
C ALA A 99 7.28 -7.25 6.17
N LEU A 100 8.47 -7.85 6.03
CA LEU A 100 8.60 -9.22 5.55
C LEU A 100 8.34 -10.24 6.65
N THR A 101 8.88 -9.99 7.84
CA THR A 101 8.63 -10.77 9.07
C THR A 101 8.41 -9.83 10.25
N GLY A 102 7.88 -10.36 11.37
CA GLY A 102 7.60 -9.58 12.57
C GLY A 102 6.52 -8.54 12.32
N GLY A 103 6.83 -7.27 12.60
CA GLY A 103 5.91 -6.16 12.38
C GLY A 103 6.34 -4.87 13.07
N VAL A 104 5.61 -3.79 12.80
CA VAL A 104 5.84 -2.46 13.37
C VAL A 104 4.56 -1.87 13.92
N ASN A 105 4.66 -1.21 15.07
CA ASN A 105 3.64 -0.31 15.56
C ASN A 105 4.11 1.15 15.38
N VAL A 106 3.28 1.96 14.73
CA VAL A 106 3.56 3.36 14.41
C VAL A 106 2.60 4.26 15.19
N THR A 107 3.16 5.28 15.85
CA THR A 107 2.39 6.30 16.58
C THR A 107 2.88 7.72 16.26
N PHE A 108 2.06 8.71 16.57
CA PHE A 108 2.36 10.12 16.30
C PHE A 108 2.37 10.93 17.61
N PRO A 109 3.41 11.75 17.86
CA PRO A 109 3.49 12.53 19.09
C PRO A 109 2.51 13.71 19.11
N GLU A 110 2.15 14.23 17.93
CA GLU A 110 1.40 15.48 17.78
C GLU A 110 0.04 15.30 17.07
N ALA A 111 -0.32 14.06 16.72
CA ALA A 111 -1.58 13.72 16.09
C ALA A 111 -2.20 12.48 16.74
N PRO A 112 -3.53 12.39 16.82
CA PRO A 112 -4.17 11.16 17.30
C PRO A 112 -4.00 10.03 16.29
N GLY A 113 -4.10 8.80 16.78
CA GLY A 113 -4.08 7.59 15.97
C GLY A 113 -2.71 6.90 15.90
N GLY A 114 -2.56 6.05 14.91
CA GLY A 114 -1.46 5.13 14.76
C GLY A 114 -1.93 3.92 13.98
N PHE A 115 -1.01 3.02 13.63
CA PHE A 115 -1.35 1.78 12.96
C PHE A 115 -0.29 0.73 13.25
N THR A 116 -0.68 -0.54 13.12
CA THR A 116 0.24 -1.66 13.17
C THR A 116 0.31 -2.31 11.80
N VAL A 117 1.50 -2.73 11.39
CA VAL A 117 1.71 -3.53 10.18
C VAL A 117 2.38 -4.82 10.61
N SER A 118 1.70 -5.95 10.38
CA SER A 118 2.25 -7.28 10.61
C SER A 118 3.05 -7.79 9.41
N ALA A 119 3.74 -8.91 9.59
CA ALA A 119 4.44 -9.62 8.53
C ALA A 119 3.55 -9.83 7.28
N GLY A 120 4.12 -9.58 6.10
CA GLY A 120 3.42 -9.56 4.81
C GLY A 120 2.74 -8.23 4.48
N GLY A 121 2.69 -7.29 5.44
CA GLY A 121 2.07 -5.99 5.26
C GLY A 121 3.00 -4.92 4.66
N VAL A 122 2.40 -3.81 4.24
CA VAL A 122 3.10 -2.66 3.64
C VAL A 122 2.44 -1.36 4.09
N PHE A 123 3.27 -0.32 4.22
CA PHE A 123 2.81 1.06 4.40
C PHE A 123 3.73 2.02 3.63
N ILE A 124 3.32 3.29 3.55
CA ILE A 124 4.12 4.36 2.96
C ILE A 124 4.57 5.31 4.07
N SER A 125 5.80 5.83 3.97
CA SER A 125 6.23 7.02 4.71
C SER A 125 6.58 8.10 3.70
N THR A 126 5.99 9.28 3.86
CA THR A 126 6.30 10.51 3.10
C THR A 126 6.63 11.69 4.01
N ASP A 127 6.57 11.50 5.33
CA ASP A 127 6.89 12.50 6.34
C ASP A 127 8.41 12.69 6.50
N VAL A 128 9.06 13.06 5.41
CA VAL A 128 10.50 13.28 5.35
C VAL A 128 10.92 14.56 6.07
N LEU A 129 12.23 14.72 6.27
CA LEU A 129 12.80 15.91 6.88
C LEU A 129 12.26 17.20 6.23
N GLY A 130 11.80 18.13 7.07
CA GLY A 130 11.23 19.40 6.64
C GLY A 130 9.71 19.39 6.43
N THR A 131 9.05 18.23 6.51
CA THR A 131 7.58 18.12 6.45
C THR A 131 6.92 18.11 7.83
N SER A 132 7.66 17.69 8.87
CA SER A 132 7.26 17.77 10.27
C SER A 132 8.47 17.99 11.19
N THR A 133 8.21 18.47 12.42
CA THR A 133 9.26 18.76 13.40
C THR A 133 9.73 17.53 14.18
N LEU A 134 8.80 16.71 14.68
CA LEU A 134 9.13 15.54 15.49
C LEU A 134 9.08 14.21 14.71
N GLY A 135 8.38 14.17 13.59
CA GLY A 135 8.18 12.92 12.86
C GLY A 135 7.17 11.99 13.53
N HIS A 136 7.38 10.68 13.37
CA HIS A 136 6.60 9.61 13.97
C HIS A 136 7.49 8.72 14.84
N GLN A 137 6.86 7.84 15.62
CA GLN A 137 7.55 6.77 16.34
C GLN A 137 7.30 5.43 15.65
N SER A 138 8.35 4.64 15.45
CA SER A 138 8.25 3.26 14.97
C SER A 138 8.84 2.30 16.00
N ILE A 139 8.02 1.35 16.48
CA ILE A 139 8.46 0.27 17.36
C ILE A 139 8.36 -1.04 16.56
N TRP A 140 9.50 -1.58 16.18
CA TRP A 140 9.59 -2.85 15.44
C TRP A 140 9.69 -4.02 16.42
N ALA A 141 8.98 -5.11 16.14
CA ALA A 141 9.14 -6.35 16.92
C ALA A 141 10.57 -6.90 16.78
N ALA A 142 11.08 -7.56 17.82
CA ALA A 142 12.35 -8.28 17.77
C ALA A 142 12.37 -9.27 16.59
N GLY A 143 13.48 -9.37 15.87
CA GLY A 143 13.60 -10.29 14.72
C GLY A 143 12.82 -9.87 13.46
N SER A 144 12.27 -8.64 13.44
CA SER A 144 11.59 -8.15 12.24
C SER A 144 12.57 -7.96 11.08
N ILE A 145 12.14 -8.37 9.90
CA ILE A 145 12.83 -8.11 8.64
C ILE A 145 11.92 -7.21 7.83
N PHE A 146 12.47 -6.12 7.29
CA PHE A 146 11.72 -5.20 6.46
C PHE A 146 12.56 -4.61 5.33
N ILE A 147 11.88 -4.13 4.30
CA ILE A 147 12.48 -3.39 3.19
C ILE A 147 12.01 -1.96 3.26
N GLN A 148 12.96 -1.04 3.13
CA GLN A 148 12.71 0.36 2.80
C GLN A 148 13.04 0.56 1.32
N ALA A 149 12.06 1.03 0.56
CA ALA A 149 12.12 1.12 -0.89
C ALA A 149 11.74 2.54 -1.32
N PRO A 150 12.73 3.44 -1.44
CA PRO A 150 12.50 4.83 -1.80
C PRO A 150 11.85 5.00 -3.17
N PHE A 151 10.94 5.95 -3.25
CA PHE A 151 10.42 6.39 -4.53
C PHE A 151 11.46 7.28 -5.24
N PRO A 152 11.63 7.15 -6.56
CA PRO A 152 12.42 8.08 -7.34
C PRO A 152 11.95 9.52 -7.14
N ASP A 153 12.92 10.43 -7.06
CA ASP A 153 12.70 11.89 -6.90
C ASP A 153 11.89 12.29 -5.64
N GLY A 154 11.69 11.37 -4.70
CA GLY A 154 10.91 11.60 -3.48
C GLY A 154 9.40 11.76 -3.72
N VAL A 155 8.89 11.34 -4.88
CA VAL A 155 7.47 11.46 -5.23
C VAL A 155 6.77 10.13 -5.02
N ALA A 156 5.80 10.08 -4.10
CA ALA A 156 5.03 8.87 -3.85
C ALA A 156 4.26 8.40 -5.09
N ILE A 157 3.94 7.10 -5.11
CA ILE A 157 3.06 6.52 -6.14
C ILE A 157 1.73 7.28 -6.23
N ASN A 158 1.11 7.28 -7.40
CA ASN A 158 -0.21 7.86 -7.57
C ASN A 158 -1.23 7.16 -6.65
N HIS A 159 -2.10 7.95 -6.02
CA HIS A 159 -3.06 7.48 -5.05
C HIS A 159 -4.19 8.50 -4.86
N THR A 160 -5.31 8.03 -4.33
CA THR A 160 -6.37 8.87 -3.77
C THR A 160 -6.37 8.75 -2.25
N VAL A 161 -6.40 9.89 -1.55
CA VAL A 161 -6.60 9.92 -0.08
C VAL A 161 -8.07 9.63 0.20
N ILE A 162 -8.36 8.52 0.88
CA ILE A 162 -9.74 8.10 1.18
C ILE A 162 -10.13 8.38 2.63
N ALA A 163 -9.16 8.52 3.54
CA ALA A 163 -9.41 8.92 4.92
C ALA A 163 -8.20 9.66 5.54
N ASN A 164 -8.47 10.55 6.49
CA ASN A 164 -7.45 11.24 7.30
C ASN A 164 -7.15 10.50 8.62
N HIS A 165 -7.20 9.18 8.57
CA HIS A 165 -6.86 8.27 9.66
C HIS A 165 -6.30 6.97 9.04
N SER A 166 -5.84 6.03 9.87
CA SER A 166 -5.38 4.72 9.41
C SER A 166 -6.47 4.01 8.60
N CYS A 167 -6.06 3.19 7.62
CA CYS A 167 -7.00 2.30 6.95
C CYS A 167 -7.69 1.38 7.95
N GLU A 168 -8.97 1.09 7.72
CA GLU A 168 -9.66 0.04 8.45
C GLU A 168 -9.01 -1.30 8.10
N GLU A 169 -8.82 -2.17 9.08
CA GLU A 169 -8.41 -3.55 8.80
C GLU A 169 -9.54 -4.22 8.01
N ASN A 170 -9.23 -4.71 6.80
CA ASN A 170 -10.17 -5.52 6.01
C ASN A 170 -10.23 -6.96 6.54
#